data_AF-A0A3B9P116-F1
#
_entry.id   AF-A0A3B9P116-F1
#
_cell.length_a   1.000
_cell.length_b   1.000
_cell.length_c   1.000
_cell.angle_alpha   90.00
_cell.angle_beta   90.00
_cell.angle_gamma   90.00
#
_symmetry.space_group_name_H-M   'P 1'
#
loop_
_entity.id
_entity.type
_entity.pdbx_description
1 polymer ?
#
loop_
_entity_poly.entity_id
_entity_poly.type
_entity_poly.pdbx_seq_one_letter_code
_entity_poly.pdbx_strand_id
1 'polypeptide(L)'
;MRSLFERLPPSVIALLLQTAAFVFTALGIRLLGLQPSPLLFALLCGGMAAALSRLAGLARWWLFIQFLFAPALVLMLALHIPPGFFLAAFLLMLVVYWSTFRTQVPLYLSSNKVWQALEARLPAAQPFTLVDLGSGIGGVLTHLAQTHPHGHFHGVEAAPLPFLWSWLRIKFGGFGNCSVHWGSLWDSDLSRYDVVFAYLSPVPMEALWNKARQEMRPGSLFISNTFAVPDLPPQETISVEDLHHSQLYLWRM
;
A
#
# COMPACT_ATOMS: atom_id res chain seq x y z
N MET A 1 -21.67 7.26 25.57
CA MET A 1 -21.37 7.71 24.18
C MET A 1 -20.10 7.09 23.58
N ARG A 2 -19.08 6.67 24.36
CA ARG A 2 -17.86 6.06 23.79
C ARG A 2 -18.04 4.66 23.17
N SER A 3 -19.00 3.85 23.62
CA SER A 3 -19.08 2.43 23.24
C SER A 3 -19.64 2.11 21.84
N LEU A 4 -20.37 3.04 21.19
CA LEU A 4 -20.94 2.79 19.85
C LEU A 4 -19.95 3.17 18.74
N PHE A 5 -19.16 4.23 18.96
CA PHE A 5 -18.17 4.72 17.99
C PHE A 5 -16.93 3.83 17.91
N GLU A 6 -16.59 3.07 18.95
CA GLU A 6 -15.44 2.15 18.91
C GLU A 6 -15.66 0.91 18.03
N ARG A 7 -16.92 0.57 17.72
CA ARG A 7 -17.26 -0.65 16.95
C ARG A 7 -17.44 -0.41 15.46
N LEU A 8 -17.60 0.84 15.04
CA LEU A 8 -17.85 1.18 13.65
C LEU A 8 -16.56 1.59 12.94
N PRO A 9 -16.39 1.25 11.65
CA PRO A 9 -15.28 1.76 10.87
C PRO A 9 -15.29 3.31 10.86
N PRO A 10 -14.12 3.97 10.92
CA PRO A 10 -14.03 5.44 10.91
C PRO A 10 -14.78 6.11 9.75
N SER A 11 -14.87 5.46 8.59
CA SER A 11 -15.62 5.94 7.43
C SER A 11 -17.14 5.99 7.65
N VAL A 12 -17.70 5.03 8.39
CA VAL A 12 -19.13 5.01 8.74
C VAL A 12 -19.44 6.12 9.74
N ILE A 13 -18.57 6.29 10.74
CA ILE A 13 -18.66 7.38 11.72
C ILE A 13 -18.62 8.73 11.00
N ALA A 14 -17.61 8.92 10.14
CA ALA A 14 -17.43 10.09 9.31
C ALA A 14 -18.71 10.42 8.50
N LEU A 15 -19.32 9.42 7.86
CA LEU A 15 -20.56 9.62 7.09
C LEU A 15 -21.74 10.08 7.97
N LEU A 16 -21.91 9.46 9.14
CA LEU A 16 -22.97 9.83 10.09
C LEU A 16 -22.79 11.27 10.58
N LEU A 17 -21.56 11.67 10.90
CA LEU A 17 -21.26 13.04 11.35
C LEU A 17 -21.44 14.07 10.24
N GLN A 18 -21.07 13.74 8.99
CA GLN A 18 -21.34 14.59 7.83
C GLN A 18 -22.84 14.80 7.61
N THR A 19 -23.63 13.73 7.77
CA THR A 19 -25.09 13.76 7.65
C THR A 19 -25.72 14.60 8.76
N ALA A 20 -25.29 14.41 10.01
CA ALA A 20 -25.74 15.20 11.15
C ALA A 20 -25.40 16.68 10.96
N ALA A 21 -24.18 16.99 10.52
CA ALA A 21 -23.75 18.36 10.22
C ALA A 21 -24.64 19.02 9.17
N PHE A 22 -24.91 18.33 8.06
CA PHE A 22 -25.83 18.83 7.04
C PHE A 22 -27.21 19.15 7.60
N VAL A 23 -27.81 18.23 8.37
CA VAL A 23 -29.14 18.43 8.96
C VAL A 23 -29.16 19.62 9.92
N PHE A 24 -28.18 19.73 10.82
CA PHE A 24 -28.11 20.84 11.77
C PHE A 24 -27.87 22.18 11.08
N THR A 25 -26.96 22.23 10.10
CA THR A 25 -26.70 23.45 9.33
C THR A 25 -27.94 23.88 8.53
N ALA A 26 -28.63 22.94 7.87
CA ALA A 26 -29.87 23.22 7.14
C ALA A 26 -30.99 23.73 8.05
N LEU A 27 -31.18 23.10 9.22
CA LEU A 27 -32.16 23.54 10.21
C LEU A 27 -31.84 24.94 10.74
N GLY A 28 -30.57 25.21 11.10
CA GLY A 28 -30.14 26.51 11.59
C GLY A 28 -30.39 27.64 10.58
N ILE A 29 -30.05 27.41 9.31
CA ILE A 29 -30.30 28.37 8.23
C ILE A 29 -31.79 28.64 8.05
N ARG A 30 -32.61 27.59 8.07
CA ARG A 30 -34.06 27.71 7.94
C ARG A 30 -34.68 28.49 9.11
N LEU A 31 -34.24 28.22 10.34
CA LEU A 31 -34.73 28.92 11.54
C LEU A 31 -34.31 30.39 11.57
N LEU A 32 -33.12 30.71 11.07
CA LEU A 32 -32.60 32.07 11.00
C LEU A 32 -33.05 32.84 9.75
N GLY A 33 -33.81 32.21 8.84
CA GLY A 33 -34.27 32.81 7.59
C GLY A 33 -33.14 33.21 6.63
N LEU A 34 -31.97 32.57 6.74
CA LEU A 34 -30.81 32.88 5.92
C LEU A 34 -30.93 32.24 4.53
N GLN A 35 -30.34 32.88 3.53
CA GLN A 35 -30.27 32.39 2.15
C GLN A 35 -28.82 32.38 1.66
N PRO A 36 -27.95 31.53 2.21
CA PRO A 36 -26.55 31.49 1.81
C PRO A 36 -26.39 30.97 0.38
N SER A 37 -25.30 31.36 -0.27
CA SER A 37 -24.90 30.71 -1.53
C SER A 37 -24.63 29.22 -1.29
N PRO A 38 -24.76 28.35 -2.32
CA PRO A 38 -24.50 26.92 -2.19
C PRO A 38 -23.12 26.59 -1.62
N LEU A 39 -22.10 27.38 -2.00
CA LEU A 39 -20.74 27.21 -1.49
C LEU A 39 -20.63 27.59 -0.01
N LEU A 40 -21.24 28.70 0.41
CA LEU A 40 -21.23 29.11 1.82
C LEU A 40 -21.99 28.07 2.68
N PHE A 41 -23.12 27.56 2.19
CA PHE A 41 -23.83 26.46 2.84
C PHE A 41 -22.94 25.23 3.03
N ALA A 42 -22.23 24.82 1.99
CA ALA A 42 -21.33 23.68 2.02
C ALA A 42 -20.14 23.89 2.98
N LEU A 43 -19.58 25.11 3.04
CA LEU A 43 -18.52 25.46 4.00
C LEU A 43 -19.01 25.39 5.45
N LEU A 44 -20.24 25.84 5.72
CA LEU A 44 -20.85 25.72 7.04
C LEU A 44 -21.09 24.25 7.43
N CYS A 45 -21.56 23.44 6.48
CA CYS A 45 -21.71 21.99 6.69
C CYS A 45 -20.35 21.34 6.98
N GLY A 46 -19.31 21.67 6.19
CA GLY A 46 -17.96 21.15 6.39
C GLY A 46 -17.34 21.56 7.72
N GLY A 47 -17.51 22.84 8.12
CA GLY A 47 -17.06 23.33 9.42
C GLY A 47 -17.73 22.61 10.59
N MET A 48 -19.04 22.42 10.52
CA MET A 48 -19.80 21.65 11.51
C MET A 48 -19.37 20.18 11.53
N ALA A 49 -19.20 19.55 10.37
CA ALA A 49 -18.77 18.16 10.25
C ALA A 49 -17.38 17.93 10.84
N ALA A 50 -16.43 18.83 10.58
CA ALA A 50 -15.09 18.79 11.16
C ALA A 50 -15.13 19.02 12.68
N ALA A 51 -15.97 19.93 13.19
CA ALA A 51 -16.14 20.14 14.62
C ALA A 51 -16.70 18.89 15.31
N LEU A 52 -17.77 18.30 14.78
CA LEU A 52 -18.35 17.05 15.28
C LEU A 52 -17.33 15.89 15.23
N SER A 53 -16.55 15.79 14.15
CA SER A 53 -15.51 14.77 13.98
C SER A 53 -14.38 14.91 14.98
N ARG A 54 -14.00 16.15 15.33
CA ARG A 54 -13.04 16.42 16.41
C ARG A 54 -13.59 15.99 17.77
N LEU A 55 -14.87 16.27 18.04
CA LEU A 55 -15.55 15.85 19.27
C LEU A 55 -15.71 14.32 19.36
N ALA A 56 -15.90 13.66 18.22
CA ALA A 56 -15.97 12.20 18.11
C ALA A 56 -14.59 11.51 18.22
N GLY A 57 -13.49 12.26 18.29
CA GLY A 57 -12.15 11.71 18.45
C GLY A 57 -11.56 11.10 17.18
N LEU A 58 -12.06 11.47 15.99
CA LEU A 58 -11.45 11.02 14.73
C LEU A 58 -10.03 11.59 14.58
N ALA A 59 -9.16 10.83 13.91
CA ALA A 59 -7.78 11.25 13.65
C ALA A 59 -7.73 12.58 12.90
N ARG A 60 -6.67 13.39 13.12
CA ARG A 60 -6.58 14.77 12.61
C ARG A 60 -6.78 14.88 11.09
N TRP A 61 -6.34 13.89 10.32
CA TRP A 61 -6.49 13.88 8.87
C TRP A 61 -7.96 13.77 8.42
N TRP A 62 -8.82 13.12 9.20
CA TRP A 62 -10.27 13.06 8.92
C TRP A 62 -10.91 14.44 8.99
N LEU A 63 -10.40 15.36 9.80
CA LEU A 63 -10.97 16.70 9.93
C LEU A 63 -10.88 17.47 8.61
N PHE A 64 -9.77 17.31 7.87
CA PHE A 64 -9.63 17.92 6.55
C PHE A 64 -10.61 17.31 5.55
N ILE A 65 -10.78 15.98 5.57
CA ILE A 65 -11.75 15.30 4.69
C ILE A 65 -13.18 15.79 4.97
N GLN A 66 -13.57 15.83 6.25
CA GLN A 66 -14.90 16.25 6.70
C GLN A 66 -15.20 17.70 6.33
N PHE A 67 -14.21 18.58 6.50
CA PHE A 67 -14.33 19.98 6.11
C PHE A 67 -14.49 20.14 4.59
N LEU A 68 -13.65 19.45 3.81
CA LEU A 68 -13.58 19.64 2.36
C LEU A 68 -14.66 18.89 1.58
N PHE A 69 -15.28 17.85 2.14
CA PHE A 69 -16.19 16.97 1.40
C PHE A 69 -17.36 17.72 0.75
N ALA A 70 -18.16 18.46 1.53
CA ALA A 70 -19.32 19.18 0.98
C ALA A 70 -18.92 20.34 0.03
N PRO A 71 -17.93 21.19 0.36
CA PRO A 71 -17.44 22.20 -0.59
C PRO A 71 -16.92 21.60 -1.89
N ALA A 72 -16.16 20.51 -1.83
CA ALA A 72 -15.65 19.82 -3.02
C ALA A 72 -16.80 19.27 -3.88
N LEU A 73 -17.86 18.73 -3.27
CA LEU A 73 -19.04 18.25 -4.00
C LEU A 73 -19.77 19.39 -4.72
N VAL A 74 -19.97 20.54 -4.06
CA VAL A 74 -20.61 21.71 -4.69
C VAL A 74 -19.74 22.26 -5.82
N LEU A 75 -18.43 22.38 -5.62
CA LEU A 75 -17.50 22.82 -6.66
C LEU A 75 -17.48 21.85 -7.84
N MET A 76 -17.47 20.54 -7.59
CA MET A 76 -17.54 19.52 -8.62
C MET A 76 -18.79 19.69 -9.50
N LEU A 77 -19.95 19.87 -8.88
CA LEU A 77 -21.21 20.09 -9.59
C LEU A 77 -21.20 21.41 -10.37
N ALA A 78 -20.70 22.49 -9.76
CA ALA A 78 -20.61 23.81 -10.40
C ALA A 78 -19.67 23.81 -11.63
N LEU A 79 -18.57 23.07 -11.55
CA LEU A 79 -17.59 22.93 -12.62
C LEU A 79 -18.00 21.94 -13.72
N HIS A 80 -19.17 21.28 -13.59
CA HIS A 80 -19.67 20.28 -14.55
C HIS A 80 -18.64 19.21 -14.90
N ILE A 81 -17.87 18.75 -13.91
CA ILE A 81 -16.80 17.76 -14.13
C ILE A 81 -17.41 16.48 -14.72
N PRO A 82 -16.97 16.03 -15.90
CA PRO A 82 -17.52 14.83 -16.53
C PRO A 82 -17.36 13.60 -15.63
N PRO A 83 -18.42 12.77 -15.44
CA PRO A 83 -18.35 11.56 -14.62
C PRO A 83 -17.24 10.58 -15.03
N GLY A 84 -16.84 10.61 -16.31
CA GLY A 84 -15.75 9.80 -16.85
C GLY A 84 -14.41 10.00 -16.14
N PHE A 85 -14.13 11.18 -15.56
CA PHE A 85 -12.90 11.39 -14.79
C PHE A 85 -12.88 10.56 -13.50
N PHE A 86 -14.02 10.46 -12.80
CA PHE A 86 -14.13 9.64 -11.59
C PHE A 86 -14.03 8.16 -11.91
N LEU A 87 -14.65 7.73 -13.02
CA LEU A 87 -14.50 6.37 -13.51
C LEU A 87 -13.04 6.06 -13.88
N ALA A 88 -12.36 6.96 -14.59
CA ALA A 88 -10.96 6.79 -14.94
C ALA A 88 -10.06 6.73 -13.69
N ALA A 89 -10.28 7.61 -12.71
CA ALA A 89 -9.56 7.58 -11.44
C ALA A 89 -9.82 6.27 -10.67
N PHE A 90 -11.07 5.80 -10.64
CA PHE A 90 -11.43 4.52 -10.04
C PHE A 90 -10.74 3.35 -10.74
N LEU A 91 -10.79 3.29 -12.08
CA LEU A 91 -10.14 2.24 -12.86
C LEU A 91 -8.62 2.27 -12.68
N LEU A 92 -8.01 3.47 -12.62
CA LEU A 92 -6.59 3.63 -12.31
C LEU A 92 -6.25 3.06 -10.93
N MET A 93 -7.00 3.44 -9.89
CA MET A 93 -6.82 2.87 -8.56
C MET A 93 -7.05 1.36 -8.55
N LEU A 94 -8.02 0.86 -9.31
CA LEU A 94 -8.28 -0.57 -9.43
C LEU A 94 -7.10 -1.32 -10.06
N VAL A 95 -6.48 -0.81 -11.12
CA VAL A 95 -5.32 -1.50 -11.73
C VAL A 95 -4.03 -1.35 -10.93
N VAL A 96 -3.93 -0.32 -10.06
CA VAL A 96 -2.83 -0.15 -9.10
C VAL A 96 -2.98 -1.07 -7.89
N TYR A 97 -4.19 -1.20 -7.36
CA TYR A 97 -4.51 -1.95 -6.13
C TYR A 97 -5.34 -3.21 -6.40
N TRP A 98 -5.13 -3.82 -7.57
CA TRP A 98 -5.96 -4.87 -8.19
C TRP A 98 -6.43 -5.98 -7.27
N SER A 99 -5.57 -6.47 -6.37
CA SER A 99 -5.90 -7.57 -5.48
C SER A 99 -6.03 -7.16 -4.02
N THR A 100 -5.79 -5.89 -3.66
CA THR A 100 -5.71 -5.43 -2.26
C THR A 100 -7.01 -5.71 -1.50
N PHE A 101 -8.16 -5.66 -2.17
CA PHE A 101 -9.46 -5.97 -1.56
C PHE A 101 -9.61 -7.44 -1.12
N ARG A 102 -8.77 -8.35 -1.64
CA ARG A 102 -8.73 -9.77 -1.27
C ARG A 102 -7.50 -10.11 -0.44
N THR A 103 -6.32 -9.70 -0.91
CA THR A 103 -5.03 -10.08 -0.33
C THR A 103 -4.63 -9.21 0.85
N GLN A 104 -5.21 -8.01 0.97
CA GLN A 104 -4.81 -7.01 1.96
C GLN A 104 -3.33 -6.63 1.86
N VAL A 105 -2.78 -6.72 0.65
CA VAL A 105 -1.41 -6.30 0.32
C VAL A 105 -1.51 -5.08 -0.61
N PRO A 106 -1.42 -3.84 -0.08
CA PRO A 106 -1.31 -2.66 -0.92
C PRO A 106 0.10 -2.57 -1.54
N LEU A 107 0.27 -1.65 -2.50
CA LEU A 107 1.58 -1.37 -3.07
C LEU A 107 2.49 -0.72 -2.02
N TYR A 108 3.47 -1.48 -1.52
CA TYR A 108 4.56 -0.96 -0.72
C TYR A 108 5.83 -0.87 -1.56
N LEU A 109 6.55 0.25 -1.40
CA LEU A 109 7.81 0.49 -2.10
C LEU A 109 8.94 0.55 -1.08
N SER A 110 9.90 -0.37 -1.20
CA SER A 110 11.12 -0.34 -0.39
C SER A 110 11.92 0.92 -0.68
N SER A 111 12.50 1.52 0.35
CA SER A 111 13.37 2.68 0.23
C SER A 111 14.75 2.30 -0.35
N ASN A 112 15.48 3.27 -0.90
CA ASN A 112 16.85 3.04 -1.39
C ASN A 112 17.78 2.49 -0.29
N LYS A 113 17.54 2.86 0.98
CA LYS A 113 18.30 2.34 2.13
C LYS A 113 18.02 0.84 2.35
N VAL A 114 16.77 0.40 2.14
CA VAL A 114 16.43 -1.03 2.13
C VAL A 114 17.13 -1.74 0.98
N TRP A 115 17.21 -1.12 -0.21
CA TRP A 115 17.89 -1.72 -1.36
C TRP A 115 19.39 -1.94 -1.07
N GLN A 116 20.05 -0.96 -0.48
CA GLN A 116 21.45 -1.07 -0.04
C GLN A 116 21.65 -2.12 1.06
N ALA A 117 20.72 -2.20 2.02
CA ALA A 117 20.78 -3.22 3.06
C ALA A 117 20.60 -4.63 2.51
N LEU A 118 19.73 -4.82 1.50
CA LEU A 118 19.59 -6.09 0.78
C LEU A 118 20.86 -6.41 -0.01
N GLU A 119 21.36 -5.45 -0.78
CA GLU A 119 22.59 -5.56 -1.58
C GLU A 119 23.75 -6.11 -0.75
N ALA A 120 23.97 -5.56 0.45
CA ALA A 120 25.05 -5.98 1.35
C ALA A 120 24.92 -7.42 1.89
N ARG A 121 23.77 -8.09 1.69
CA ARG A 121 23.50 -9.46 2.16
C ARG A 121 23.51 -10.50 1.07
N LEU A 122 23.63 -10.07 -0.19
CA LEU A 122 23.68 -10.99 -1.32
C LEU A 122 25.12 -11.42 -1.64
N PRO A 123 25.32 -12.61 -2.22
CA PRO A 123 26.64 -13.06 -2.65
C PRO A 123 27.20 -12.15 -3.76
N ALA A 124 28.35 -11.51 -3.50
CA ALA A 124 28.95 -10.59 -4.48
C ALA A 124 29.58 -11.30 -5.70
N ALA A 125 30.20 -12.47 -5.48
CA ALA A 125 31.06 -13.13 -6.49
C ALA A 125 30.53 -14.49 -7.00
N GLN A 126 29.47 -15.01 -6.39
CA GLN A 126 28.92 -16.32 -6.75
C GLN A 126 27.58 -16.15 -7.46
N PRO A 127 27.26 -16.99 -8.46
CA PRO A 127 25.94 -17.01 -9.04
C PRO A 127 24.88 -17.38 -8.00
N PHE A 128 23.77 -16.67 -8.03
CA PHE A 128 22.61 -16.97 -7.19
C PHE A 128 21.34 -16.51 -7.89
N THR A 129 20.21 -16.99 -7.39
CA THR A 129 18.87 -16.67 -7.88
C THR A 129 18.06 -16.04 -6.77
N LEU A 130 17.43 -14.89 -7.07
CA LEU A 130 16.56 -14.18 -6.14
C LEU A 130 15.18 -14.00 -6.76
N VAL A 131 14.13 -14.23 -5.96
CA VAL A 131 12.77 -13.83 -6.29
C VAL A 131 12.26 -12.74 -5.35
N ASP A 132 11.62 -11.71 -5.91
CA ASP A 132 10.89 -10.66 -5.21
C ASP A 132 9.37 -10.90 -5.36
N LEU A 133 8.73 -11.32 -4.26
CA LEU A 133 7.31 -11.63 -4.20
C LEU A 133 6.51 -10.35 -3.91
N GLY A 134 5.69 -9.92 -4.87
CA GLY A 134 5.04 -8.62 -4.84
C GLY A 134 6.01 -7.50 -5.25
N SER A 135 6.74 -7.70 -6.36
CA SER A 135 7.86 -6.83 -6.78
C SER A 135 7.50 -5.38 -7.11
N GLY A 136 6.20 -5.04 -7.14
CA GLY A 136 5.69 -3.71 -7.38
C GLY A 136 6.19 -3.15 -8.71
N ILE A 137 6.80 -1.98 -8.66
CA ILE A 137 7.32 -1.27 -9.84
C ILE A 137 8.75 -1.70 -10.23
N GLY A 138 9.29 -2.77 -9.63
CA GLY A 138 10.57 -3.38 -9.98
C GLY A 138 11.81 -2.61 -9.51
N GLY A 139 11.68 -1.73 -8.49
CA GLY A 139 12.80 -0.92 -7.98
C GLY A 139 13.94 -1.76 -7.43
N VAL A 140 13.63 -2.61 -6.45
CA VAL A 140 14.57 -3.55 -5.82
C VAL A 140 15.26 -4.41 -6.88
N LEU A 141 14.47 -5.05 -7.76
CA LEU A 141 14.97 -5.91 -8.81
C LEU A 141 16.01 -5.22 -9.70
N THR A 142 15.70 -4.03 -10.21
CA THR A 142 16.63 -3.31 -11.10
C THR A 142 17.88 -2.80 -10.39
N HIS A 143 17.75 -2.36 -9.14
CA HIS A 143 18.90 -1.95 -8.32
C HIS A 143 19.85 -3.13 -8.11
N LEU A 144 19.33 -4.27 -7.66
CA LEU A 144 20.14 -5.45 -7.40
C LEU A 144 20.71 -6.05 -8.69
N ALA A 145 19.95 -6.06 -9.78
CA ALA A 145 20.44 -6.51 -11.08
C ALA A 145 21.65 -5.70 -11.59
N GLN A 146 21.69 -4.40 -11.30
CA GLN A 146 22.82 -3.52 -11.59
C GLN A 146 24.04 -3.79 -10.71
N THR A 147 23.85 -3.96 -9.41
CA THR A 147 24.96 -4.10 -8.45
C THR A 147 25.51 -5.53 -8.37
N HIS A 148 24.72 -6.52 -8.77
CA HIS A 148 25.05 -7.94 -8.73
C HIS A 148 24.91 -8.60 -10.12
N PRO A 149 25.89 -8.40 -11.02
CA PRO A 149 25.81 -8.95 -12.38
C PRO A 149 25.82 -10.49 -12.44
N HIS A 150 26.26 -11.15 -11.37
CA HIS A 150 26.24 -12.62 -11.25
C HIS A 150 24.91 -13.17 -10.70
N GLY A 151 24.04 -12.31 -10.17
CA GLY A 151 22.73 -12.70 -9.67
C GLY A 151 21.69 -12.72 -10.79
N HIS A 152 20.74 -13.65 -10.69
CA HIS A 152 19.54 -13.70 -11.53
C HIS A 152 18.32 -13.30 -10.69
N PHE A 153 17.60 -12.28 -11.14
CA PHE A 153 16.53 -11.65 -10.39
C PHE A 153 15.18 -11.87 -11.06
N HIS A 154 14.20 -12.30 -10.27
CA HIS A 154 12.87 -12.64 -10.72
C HIS A 154 11.83 -11.88 -9.90
N GLY A 155 10.94 -11.14 -10.53
CA GLY A 155 9.79 -10.54 -9.89
C GLY A 155 8.52 -11.34 -10.12
N VAL A 156 7.66 -11.40 -9.11
CA VAL A 156 6.25 -11.81 -9.28
C VAL A 156 5.39 -10.66 -8.80
N GLU A 157 4.49 -10.17 -9.65
CA GLU A 157 3.56 -9.09 -9.31
C GLU A 157 2.16 -9.43 -9.81
N ALA A 158 1.15 -9.22 -8.97
CA ALA A 158 -0.26 -9.52 -9.30
C ALA A 158 -1.00 -8.31 -9.87
N ALA A 159 -0.60 -7.09 -9.47
CA ALA A 159 -1.23 -5.86 -9.89
C ALA A 159 -0.81 -5.49 -11.33
N PRO A 160 -1.76 -5.31 -12.26
CA PRO A 160 -1.45 -5.09 -13.67
C PRO A 160 -0.57 -3.87 -13.94
N LEU A 161 -0.84 -2.73 -13.30
CA LEU A 161 -0.08 -1.50 -13.57
C LEU A 161 1.34 -1.54 -12.96
N PRO A 162 1.55 -1.94 -11.69
CA PRO A 162 2.88 -2.18 -11.15
C PRO A 162 3.68 -3.20 -11.99
N PHE A 163 3.07 -4.33 -12.37
CA PHE A 163 3.69 -5.31 -13.27
C PHE A 163 4.12 -4.67 -14.59
N LEU A 164 3.22 -3.96 -15.28
CA LEU A 164 3.52 -3.34 -16.56
C LEU A 164 4.68 -2.35 -16.43
N TRP A 165 4.71 -1.56 -15.37
CA TRP A 165 5.80 -0.61 -15.11
C TRP A 165 7.13 -1.31 -14.86
N SER A 166 7.14 -2.35 -14.01
CA SER A 166 8.31 -3.19 -13.74
C SER A 166 8.84 -3.83 -15.03
N TRP A 167 7.93 -4.38 -15.85
CA TRP A 167 8.28 -5.01 -17.13
C TRP A 167 8.87 -4.02 -18.12
N LEU A 168 8.27 -2.83 -18.29
CA LEU A 168 8.82 -1.77 -19.15
C LEU A 168 10.21 -1.34 -18.68
N ARG A 169 10.37 -1.12 -17.36
CA ARG A 169 11.65 -0.73 -16.76
C ARG A 169 12.74 -1.77 -17.03
N ILE A 170 12.43 -3.06 -16.84
CA ILE A 170 13.39 -4.15 -17.06
C ILE A 170 13.73 -4.29 -18.55
N LYS A 171 12.70 -4.35 -19.40
CA LYS A 171 12.85 -4.60 -20.84
C LYS A 171 13.62 -3.49 -21.55
N PHE A 172 13.35 -2.23 -21.21
CA PHE A 172 14.01 -1.09 -21.85
C PHE A 172 15.24 -0.58 -21.11
N GLY A 173 15.49 -1.05 -19.88
CA GLY A 173 16.63 -0.66 -19.07
C GLY A 173 17.89 -1.51 -19.24
N GLY A 174 17.87 -2.54 -20.09
CA GLY A 174 19.05 -3.38 -20.39
C GLY A 174 19.40 -4.39 -19.30
N PHE A 175 18.46 -4.74 -18.42
CA PHE A 175 18.69 -5.66 -17.30
C PHE A 175 18.56 -7.13 -17.74
N GLY A 176 19.57 -7.66 -18.44
CA GLY A 176 19.55 -9.03 -19.00
C GLY A 176 19.49 -10.16 -17.96
N ASN A 177 19.90 -9.88 -16.72
CA ASN A 177 19.84 -10.81 -15.58
C ASN A 177 18.57 -10.62 -14.72
N CYS A 178 17.58 -9.87 -15.20
CA CYS A 178 16.37 -9.54 -14.47
C CYS A 178 15.12 -9.85 -15.30
N SER A 179 14.07 -10.38 -14.67
CA SER A 179 12.78 -10.64 -15.29
C SER A 179 11.64 -10.41 -14.31
N VAL A 180 10.44 -10.14 -14.82
CA VAL A 180 9.23 -10.04 -14.00
C VAL A 180 8.10 -10.82 -14.66
N HIS A 181 7.33 -11.51 -13.85
CA HIS A 181 6.19 -12.33 -14.26
C HIS A 181 4.91 -11.76 -13.64
N TRP A 182 3.86 -11.66 -14.46
CA TRP A 182 2.53 -11.32 -13.96
C TRP A 182 1.88 -12.56 -13.39
N GLY A 183 1.51 -12.53 -12.11
CA GLY A 183 0.92 -13.68 -11.46
C GLY A 183 0.82 -13.55 -9.95
N SER A 184 0.23 -14.58 -9.35
CA SER A 184 0.15 -14.71 -7.91
C SER A 184 1.48 -15.25 -7.37
N LEU A 185 1.94 -14.67 -6.26
CA LEU A 185 3.10 -15.20 -5.52
C LEU A 185 2.88 -16.65 -5.04
N TRP A 186 1.62 -17.05 -4.84
CA TRP A 186 1.26 -18.39 -4.36
C TRP A 186 1.53 -19.48 -5.40
N ASP A 187 1.48 -19.12 -6.69
CA ASP A 187 1.73 -20.03 -7.81
C ASP A 187 3.23 -20.12 -8.17
N SER A 188 4.07 -19.30 -7.52
CA SER A 188 5.52 -19.31 -7.71
C SER A 188 6.16 -20.49 -6.98
N ASP A 189 6.92 -21.30 -7.70
CA ASP A 189 7.73 -22.41 -7.15
C ASP A 189 8.98 -21.85 -6.48
N LEU A 190 9.02 -21.84 -5.13
CA LEU A 190 10.12 -21.23 -4.38
C LEU A 190 11.38 -22.10 -4.34
N SER A 191 11.29 -23.37 -4.75
CA SER A 191 12.45 -24.29 -4.74
C SER A 191 13.57 -23.87 -5.69
N ARG A 192 13.25 -23.03 -6.67
CA ARG A 192 14.18 -22.55 -7.71
C ARG A 192 15.11 -21.45 -7.25
N TYR A 193 14.84 -20.83 -6.11
CA TYR A 193 15.53 -19.61 -5.69
C TYR A 193 16.47 -19.87 -4.51
N ASP A 194 17.59 -19.16 -4.48
CA ASP A 194 18.52 -19.15 -3.34
C ASP A 194 18.11 -18.09 -2.31
N VAL A 195 17.44 -17.03 -2.78
CA VAL A 195 16.91 -15.94 -1.96
C VAL A 195 15.46 -15.65 -2.34
N VAL A 196 14.58 -15.57 -1.33
CA VAL A 196 13.20 -15.10 -1.50
C VAL A 196 13.04 -13.83 -0.69
N PHE A 197 12.69 -12.73 -1.34
CA PHE A 197 12.42 -11.44 -0.73
C PHE A 197 10.92 -11.12 -0.82
N ALA A 198 10.37 -10.50 0.23
CA ALA A 198 8.98 -10.08 0.27
C ALA A 198 8.80 -8.75 1.04
N TYR A 199 8.01 -7.83 0.47
CA TYR A 199 7.49 -6.66 1.18
C TYR A 199 5.98 -6.53 0.96
N LEU A 200 5.23 -7.35 1.71
CA LEU A 200 3.79 -7.55 1.50
C LEU A 200 2.96 -6.82 2.56
N SER A 201 2.30 -7.53 3.46
CA SER A 201 1.60 -6.98 4.63
C SER A 201 1.60 -8.04 5.73
N PRO A 202 1.12 -7.76 6.95
CA PRO A 202 1.12 -8.76 8.03
C PRO A 202 0.28 -10.00 7.72
N VAL A 203 -0.81 -9.83 6.98
CA VAL A 203 -1.83 -10.86 6.74
C VAL A 203 -1.29 -12.11 6.03
N PRO A 204 -0.55 -12.02 4.91
CA PRO A 204 -0.02 -13.20 4.22
C PRO A 204 1.22 -13.82 4.88
N MET A 205 1.85 -13.20 5.89
CA MET A 205 3.18 -13.61 6.35
C MET A 205 3.24 -15.05 6.90
N GLU A 206 2.23 -15.48 7.65
CA GLU A 206 2.18 -16.85 8.19
C GLU A 206 2.05 -17.89 7.06
N ALA A 207 1.13 -17.68 6.12
CA ALA A 207 0.94 -18.57 4.99
C ALA A 207 2.17 -18.59 4.06
N LEU A 208 2.80 -17.43 3.84
CA LEU A 208 4.02 -17.32 3.05
C LEU A 208 5.18 -18.05 3.72
N TRP A 209 5.31 -17.94 5.05
CA TRP A 209 6.31 -18.67 5.81
C TRP A 209 6.13 -20.19 5.68
N ASN A 210 4.90 -20.69 5.78
CA ASN A 210 4.61 -22.11 5.59
C ASN A 210 5.00 -22.60 4.19
N LYS A 211 4.69 -21.82 3.15
CA LYS A 211 5.12 -22.10 1.77
C LYS A 211 6.65 -22.10 1.64
N ALA A 212 7.31 -21.10 2.21
CA ALA A 212 8.76 -20.97 2.20
C ALA A 212 9.44 -22.20 2.84
N ARG A 213 8.97 -22.65 4.02
CA ARG A 213 9.49 -23.86 4.69
C ARG A 213 9.28 -25.14 3.89
N GLN A 214 8.20 -25.24 3.13
CA GLN A 214 7.88 -26.44 2.36
C GLN A 214 8.67 -26.52 1.05
N GLU A 215 8.90 -25.38 0.41
CA GLU A 215 9.42 -25.36 -0.97
C GLU A 215 10.89 -24.93 -1.06
N MET A 216 11.36 -24.05 -0.18
CA MET A 216 12.73 -23.53 -0.27
C MET A 216 13.77 -24.60 0.10
N ARG A 217 14.90 -24.58 -0.61
CA ARG A 217 16.00 -25.53 -0.40
C ARG A 217 16.73 -25.25 0.92
N PRO A 218 17.25 -26.27 1.62
CA PRO A 218 18.11 -26.06 2.79
C PRO A 218 19.28 -25.13 2.48
N GLY A 219 19.57 -24.18 3.37
CA GLY A 219 20.63 -23.18 3.22
C GLY A 219 20.22 -21.90 2.48
N SER A 220 19.05 -21.88 1.83
CA SER A 220 18.49 -20.69 1.18
C SER A 220 18.02 -19.64 2.20
N LEU A 221 17.77 -18.42 1.72
CA LEU A 221 17.48 -17.25 2.55
C LEU A 221 16.11 -16.67 2.24
N PHE A 222 15.24 -16.61 3.25
CA PHE A 222 13.99 -15.86 3.20
C PHE A 222 14.16 -14.52 3.89
N ILE A 223 13.81 -13.43 3.22
CA ILE A 223 13.94 -12.06 3.71
C ILE A 223 12.57 -11.37 3.63
N SER A 224 12.09 -10.84 4.76
CA SER A 224 10.90 -10.00 4.80
C SER A 224 11.27 -8.57 5.19
N ASN A 225 10.68 -7.58 4.51
CA ASN A 225 10.79 -6.18 4.90
C ASN A 225 9.59 -5.75 5.77
N THR A 226 9.89 -5.14 6.92
CA THR A 226 8.98 -4.57 7.93
C THR A 226 8.03 -5.56 8.61
N PHE A 227 7.59 -6.61 7.93
CA PHE A 227 6.55 -7.52 8.42
C PHE A 227 7.18 -8.83 8.89
N ALA A 228 7.17 -9.06 10.21
CA ALA A 228 7.64 -10.30 10.80
C ALA A 228 6.64 -11.45 10.56
N VAL A 229 7.13 -12.68 10.62
CA VAL A 229 6.27 -13.87 10.75
C VAL A 229 5.77 -13.94 12.20
N PRO A 230 4.46 -14.06 12.45
CA PRO A 230 3.93 -14.17 13.81
C PRO A 230 4.58 -15.32 14.60
N ASP A 231 4.93 -15.05 15.86
CA ASP A 231 5.49 -16.01 16.81
C ASP A 231 6.78 -16.72 16.38
N LEU A 232 7.46 -16.21 15.35
CA LEU A 232 8.68 -16.78 14.83
C LEU A 232 9.81 -15.74 14.77
N PRO A 233 10.78 -15.80 15.70
CA PRO A 233 11.90 -14.88 15.69
C PRO A 233 12.81 -15.13 14.47
N PRO A 234 13.28 -14.08 13.78
CA PRO A 234 14.29 -14.20 12.73
C PRO A 234 15.67 -14.49 13.30
N GLN A 235 16.51 -15.16 12.52
CA GLN A 235 17.92 -15.40 12.87
C GLN A 235 18.73 -14.10 12.86
N GLU A 236 18.38 -13.18 11.98
CA GLU A 236 19.00 -11.86 11.91
C GLU A 236 17.93 -10.78 11.64
N THR A 237 18.09 -9.63 12.28
CA THR A 237 17.28 -8.44 12.04
C THR A 237 18.19 -7.27 11.73
N ILE A 238 17.92 -6.57 10.61
CA ILE A 238 18.68 -5.39 10.21
C ILE A 238 17.74 -4.19 10.28
N SER A 239 18.09 -3.24 11.15
CA SER A 239 17.40 -1.96 11.25
C SER A 239 17.87 -1.02 10.15
N VAL A 240 16.91 -0.50 9.38
CA VAL A 240 17.17 0.44 8.30
C VAL A 240 16.63 1.81 8.74
N GLU A 241 17.53 2.79 8.81
CA GLU A 241 17.18 4.16 9.21
C GLU A 241 16.50 4.93 8.07
N ASP A 242 15.34 4.48 7.61
CA ASP A 242 14.51 5.20 6.63
C ASP A 242 13.28 5.86 7.30
N LEU A 243 12.44 6.52 6.49
CA LEU A 243 11.22 7.20 6.98
C LEU A 243 10.23 6.26 7.67
N HIS A 244 10.30 4.96 7.36
CA HIS A 244 9.40 3.94 7.90
C HIS A 244 10.03 3.13 9.03
N HIS A 245 11.27 3.44 9.40
CA HIS A 245 12.09 2.63 10.32
C HIS A 245 12.03 1.14 9.95
N SER A 246 12.22 0.86 8.66
CA SER A 246 12.12 -0.48 8.09
C SER A 246 13.04 -1.47 8.80
N GLN A 247 12.59 -2.72 8.89
CA GLN A 247 13.33 -3.81 9.51
C GLN A 247 13.41 -4.96 8.51
N LEU A 248 14.62 -5.42 8.18
CA LEU A 248 14.77 -6.63 7.39
C LEU A 248 14.90 -7.83 8.33
N TYR A 249 13.97 -8.76 8.19
CA TYR A 249 13.96 -10.01 8.94
C TYR A 249 14.45 -11.14 8.05
N LEU A 250 15.47 -11.86 8.50
CA LEU A 250 16.15 -12.88 7.72
C LEU A 250 16.01 -14.25 8.38
N TRP A 251 15.59 -15.24 7.59
CA TRP A 251 15.52 -16.64 7.99
C TRP A 251 16.28 -17.52 7.02
N ARG A 252 17.17 -18.37 7.54
CA ARG A 252 17.82 -19.43 6.77
C ARG A 252 17.00 -20.72 6.88
N MET A 253 16.73 -21.35 5.74
CA MET A 253 15.94 -22.58 5.61
C MET A 253 16.77 -23.84 5.88
#